data_AF-A0A952S512-F1
#
_entry.id   AF-A0A952S512-F1
#
_cell.length_a   1.000
_cell.length_b   1.000
_cell.length_c   1.000
_cell.angle_alpha   90.00
_cell.angle_beta   90.00
_cell.angle_gamma   90.00
#
_symmetry.space_group_name_H-M   'P 1'
#
loop_
_entity.id
_entity.type
_entity.pdbx_description
1 polymer ?
#
loop_
_entity_poly.entity_id
_entity_poly.type
_entity_poly.pdbx_seq_one_letter_code
_entity_poly.pdbx_strand_id
1 'polypeptide(L)'
;MKIKLTALFILLMLAAPAFADWKLSQKHGPKGTPGMIQTIYVKGVRQRMEVRPDIDPETAKAMEEAKAMGVNLPGMANSMPTTITACDVKQNFILSDPNRTFYIDYLDPDDIPADKLTRRKKVPIVRKGTLTIDAFVEDSGKRQTMFGLQARWLKFTTEMTSSADSCLETPNMKMVQEGWFVHLWLESESCPIRPQPDEGGCFPRLVVKRAASPGFMLTGTTTSYIGGKLTGSNHVETVDLSKATLDQALFEIPKDYYEVDSFADLMTARAGVDAAGNTILYKDGTRPDEKRRIAIDYFSGSASKLDQESLRNFIADKVRSAGYNGTVIGSAADLKTGTFANVIGVEIKKIKESGASKVGGLFGKVTGSDALAKAGKSQAEIVVTLYAGDGKTVVARSPANVEVSGSSTDAVKAAIDQVIESLITKIK
;
A
#
# COMPACT_ATOMS: atom_id res chain seq x y z
N MET A 1 4.66 14.23 -65.48
CA MET A 1 5.04 14.63 -64.11
C MET A 1 3.75 14.91 -63.35
N LYS A 2 3.06 14.00 -62.66
CA LYS A 2 3.45 12.99 -61.65
C LYS A 2 4.34 13.58 -60.55
N ILE A 3 3.85 13.47 -59.32
CA ILE A 3 4.42 13.92 -58.03
C ILE A 3 4.11 15.39 -57.68
N LYS A 4 2.89 15.72 -57.21
CA LYS A 4 2.61 16.84 -56.26
C LYS A 4 1.19 16.80 -55.63
N LEU A 5 0.49 15.66 -55.63
CA LEU A 5 -0.89 15.58 -55.12
C LEU A 5 -1.16 14.40 -54.17
N THR A 6 -0.12 13.89 -53.51
CA THR A 6 -0.23 12.70 -52.62
C THR A 6 0.30 12.94 -51.21
N ALA A 7 0.55 14.20 -50.83
CA ALA A 7 1.05 14.55 -49.49
C ALA A 7 -0.01 15.22 -48.58
N LEU A 8 -1.15 15.65 -49.12
CA LEU A 8 -2.17 16.36 -48.32
C LEU A 8 -3.26 15.44 -47.75
N PHE A 9 -3.33 14.17 -48.16
CA PHE A 9 -4.37 13.24 -47.72
C PHE A 9 -3.89 12.20 -46.68
N ILE A 10 -2.60 12.16 -46.35
CA ILE A 10 -2.02 11.24 -45.36
C ILE A 10 -1.87 11.91 -43.97
N LEU A 11 -2.13 13.21 -43.85
CA LEU A 11 -2.07 13.93 -42.56
C LEU A 11 -3.43 14.04 -41.83
N LEU A 12 -4.42 13.21 -42.20
CA LEU A 12 -5.78 13.26 -41.62
C LEU A 12 -6.23 11.95 -40.91
N MET A 13 -5.32 10.99 -40.68
CA MET A 13 -5.65 9.68 -40.10
C MET A 13 -4.82 9.31 -38.85
N LEU A 14 -4.22 10.30 -38.19
CA LEU A 14 -3.67 10.14 -36.83
C LEU A 14 -4.45 10.98 -35.82
N ALA A 15 -5.75 11.16 -36.02
CA ALA A 15 -6.63 11.40 -34.90
C ALA A 15 -6.69 10.08 -34.13
N ALA A 16 -5.73 9.88 -33.21
CA ALA A 16 -5.95 8.97 -32.10
C ALA A 16 -7.35 9.32 -31.54
N PRO A 17 -8.23 8.34 -31.28
CA PRO A 17 -9.50 8.64 -30.65
C PRO A 17 -9.18 9.47 -29.42
N ALA A 18 -9.55 10.75 -29.45
CA ALA A 18 -9.37 11.63 -28.32
C ALA A 18 -10.36 11.11 -27.29
N PHE A 19 -9.89 10.20 -26.44
CA PHE A 19 -10.65 9.71 -25.30
C PHE A 19 -11.14 10.96 -24.57
N ALA A 20 -12.44 11.15 -24.53
CA ALA A 20 -12.98 12.22 -23.69
C ALA A 20 -12.67 11.82 -22.25
N ASP A 21 -11.95 12.65 -21.51
CA ASP A 21 -11.80 12.42 -20.09
C ASP A 21 -13.15 12.75 -19.42
N TRP A 22 -13.51 11.98 -18.41
CA TRP A 22 -14.79 12.14 -17.73
C TRP A 22 -14.61 12.29 -16.23
N LYS A 23 -15.45 13.14 -15.66
CA LYS A 23 -15.68 13.23 -14.23
C LYS A 23 -17.13 12.87 -13.93
N LEU A 24 -17.33 11.95 -13.00
CA LEU A 24 -18.63 11.52 -12.51
C LEU A 24 -18.62 11.55 -10.99
N SER A 25 -19.49 12.33 -10.36
CA SER A 25 -19.70 12.31 -8.91
C SER A 25 -21.10 11.80 -8.59
N GLN A 26 -21.17 10.83 -7.68
CA GLN A 26 -22.43 10.19 -7.26
C GLN A 26 -22.52 10.16 -5.75
N LYS A 27 -23.68 10.54 -5.23
CA LYS A 27 -24.04 10.36 -3.83
C LYS A 27 -24.63 8.97 -3.64
N HIS A 28 -24.17 8.26 -2.61
CA HIS A 28 -24.61 6.94 -2.19
C HIS A 28 -25.07 6.99 -0.75
N GLY A 29 -26.27 6.48 -0.47
CA GLY A 29 -26.78 6.35 0.89
C GLY A 29 -28.30 6.25 0.95
N PRO A 30 -28.89 6.16 2.15
CA PRO A 30 -30.33 6.26 2.30
C PRO A 30 -30.84 7.59 1.72
N LYS A 31 -32.00 7.54 1.05
CA LYS A 31 -32.59 8.74 0.45
C LYS A 31 -32.87 9.79 1.54
N GLY A 32 -32.32 10.98 1.37
CA GLY A 32 -32.52 12.11 2.30
C GLY A 32 -31.54 12.16 3.50
N THR A 33 -30.61 11.22 3.60
CA THR A 33 -29.58 11.21 4.66
C THR A 33 -28.22 11.59 4.07
N PRO A 34 -27.33 12.27 4.82
CA PRO A 34 -25.92 12.41 4.46
C PRO A 34 -25.32 11.02 4.18
N GLY A 35 -24.77 10.85 2.99
CA GLY A 35 -24.22 9.59 2.50
C GLY A 35 -22.71 9.70 2.26
N MET A 36 -22.23 9.00 1.24
CA MET A 36 -20.88 9.16 0.69
C MET A 36 -20.98 9.70 -0.72
N ILE A 37 -20.10 10.62 -1.11
CA ILE A 37 -19.89 11.02 -2.49
C ILE A 37 -18.73 10.21 -3.05
N GLN A 38 -19.01 9.39 -4.05
CA GLN A 38 -18.02 8.73 -4.88
C GLN A 38 -17.76 9.59 -6.11
N THR A 39 -16.51 9.96 -6.37
CA THR A 39 -16.10 10.63 -7.61
C THR A 39 -15.17 9.74 -8.41
N ILE A 40 -15.53 9.51 -9.67
CA ILE A 40 -14.77 8.75 -10.65
C ILE A 40 -14.23 9.72 -11.69
N TYR A 41 -12.92 9.65 -11.90
CA TYR A 41 -12.19 10.34 -12.94
C TYR A 41 -11.70 9.29 -13.93
N VAL A 42 -11.92 9.48 -15.22
CA VAL A 42 -11.45 8.55 -16.27
C VAL A 42 -10.66 9.34 -17.31
N LYS A 43 -9.44 8.88 -17.59
CA LYS A 43 -8.54 9.43 -18.61
C LYS A 43 -7.87 8.29 -19.36
N GLY A 44 -8.28 8.07 -20.62
CA GLY A 44 -7.84 6.93 -21.41
C GLY A 44 -8.05 5.59 -20.69
N VAL A 45 -6.96 4.85 -20.47
CA VAL A 45 -6.95 3.53 -19.80
C VAL A 45 -6.73 3.60 -18.28
N ARG A 46 -6.79 4.80 -17.69
CA ARG A 46 -6.66 5.02 -16.25
C ARG A 46 -7.94 5.55 -15.64
N GLN A 47 -8.23 5.09 -14.44
CA GLN A 47 -9.39 5.50 -13.66
C GLN A 47 -8.93 5.83 -12.23
N ARG A 48 -9.42 6.94 -11.67
CA ARG A 48 -9.27 7.27 -10.24
C ARG A 48 -10.65 7.31 -9.60
N MET A 49 -10.79 6.67 -8.45
CA MET A 49 -11.99 6.64 -7.64
C MET A 49 -11.69 7.20 -6.27
N GLU A 50 -12.43 8.22 -5.87
CA GLU A 50 -12.36 8.85 -4.56
C GLU A 50 -13.70 8.71 -3.86
N VAL A 51 -13.71 8.43 -2.57
CA VAL A 51 -14.93 8.35 -1.77
C VAL A 51 -14.79 9.28 -0.57
N ARG A 52 -15.72 10.22 -0.42
CA ARG A 52 -15.71 11.20 0.66
C ARG A 52 -17.06 11.24 1.36
N PRO A 53 -17.13 11.56 2.66
CA PRO A 53 -18.40 11.83 3.32
C PRO A 53 -19.16 12.95 2.59
N ASP A 54 -20.47 12.80 2.45
CA ASP A 54 -21.36 13.87 1.99
C ASP A 54 -21.62 14.83 3.15
N ILE A 55 -20.62 15.67 3.44
CA ILE A 55 -20.67 16.71 4.45
C ILE A 55 -20.79 18.07 3.78
N ASP A 56 -21.60 18.95 4.36
CA ASP A 56 -21.72 20.32 3.87
C ASP A 56 -20.38 21.07 4.04
N PRO A 57 -20.13 22.12 3.24
CA PRO A 57 -18.85 22.84 3.28
C PRO A 57 -18.49 23.45 4.65
N GLU A 58 -19.49 23.81 5.46
CA GLU A 58 -19.27 24.40 6.78
C GLU A 58 -18.80 23.34 7.77
N THR A 59 -19.46 22.17 7.77
CA THR A 59 -19.02 20.99 8.52
C THR A 59 -17.65 20.50 8.04
N ALA A 60 -17.40 20.44 6.73
CA ALA A 60 -16.10 20.06 6.19
C ALA A 60 -14.98 20.99 6.68
N LYS A 61 -15.23 22.30 6.69
CA LYS A 61 -14.30 23.30 7.21
C LYS A 61 -14.07 23.14 8.71
N ALA A 62 -15.13 22.94 9.49
CA ALA A 62 -15.03 22.68 10.93
C ALA A 62 -14.24 21.40 11.24
N MET A 63 -14.36 20.37 10.40
CA MET A 63 -13.59 19.13 10.52
C MET A 63 -12.11 19.31 10.17
N GLU A 64 -11.79 20.08 9.12
CA GLU A 64 -10.40 20.44 8.80
C GLU A 64 -9.79 21.32 9.91
N GLU A 65 -10.54 22.25 10.48
CA GLU A 65 -10.11 23.06 11.63
C GLU A 65 -9.90 22.19 12.89
N ALA A 66 -10.80 21.25 13.19
CA ALA A 66 -10.66 20.30 14.29
C ALA A 66 -9.43 19.39 14.11
N LYS A 67 -9.19 18.93 12.87
CA LYS A 67 -7.99 18.16 12.50
C LYS A 67 -6.72 18.99 12.68
N ALA A 68 -6.71 20.26 12.28
CA ALA A 68 -5.59 21.17 12.51
C ALA A 68 -5.33 21.44 14.01
N MET A 69 -6.36 21.34 14.86
CA MET A 69 -6.25 21.43 16.32
C MET A 69 -5.90 20.09 16.99
N GLY A 70 -5.62 19.04 16.23
CA GLY A 70 -5.24 17.71 16.75
C GLY A 70 -6.39 16.94 17.39
N VAL A 71 -7.65 17.35 17.15
CA VAL A 71 -8.84 16.63 17.62
C VAL A 71 -9.08 15.46 16.67
N ASN A 72 -8.61 14.29 17.07
CA ASN A 72 -8.86 13.06 16.33
C ASN A 72 -10.27 12.55 16.67
N LEU A 73 -11.26 12.85 15.81
CA LEU A 73 -12.64 12.42 16.03
C LEU A 73 -12.75 10.89 15.85
N PRO A 74 -13.11 10.14 16.92
CA PRO A 74 -13.26 8.69 16.82
C PRO A 74 -14.37 8.34 15.82
N GLY A 75 -14.05 7.50 14.83
CA GLY A 75 -15.01 7.04 13.80
C GLY A 75 -14.93 7.76 12.45
N MET A 76 -14.15 8.84 12.33
CA MET A 76 -13.91 9.57 11.06
C MET A 76 -12.48 9.38 10.51
N ALA A 77 -11.60 8.70 11.25
CA ALA A 77 -10.16 8.65 10.98
C ALA A 77 -9.72 7.69 9.85
N ASN A 78 -10.64 6.87 9.33
CA ASN A 78 -10.34 6.05 8.16
C ASN A 78 -11.00 6.68 6.94
N SER A 79 -10.33 7.68 6.35
CA SER A 79 -10.69 8.11 5.00
C SER A 79 -10.68 6.87 4.10
N MET A 80 -11.77 6.65 3.38
CA MET A 80 -11.81 5.58 2.38
C MET A 80 -10.63 5.79 1.41
N PRO A 81 -9.81 4.76 1.14
CA PRO A 81 -8.64 4.95 0.32
C PRO A 81 -9.04 5.38 -1.10
N THR A 82 -8.21 6.21 -1.70
CA THR A 82 -8.36 6.53 -3.13
C THR A 82 -7.80 5.39 -3.95
N THR A 83 -8.54 4.91 -4.94
CA THR A 83 -8.07 3.84 -5.85
C THR A 83 -7.76 4.43 -7.21
N ILE A 84 -6.57 4.17 -7.74
CA ILE A 84 -6.19 4.44 -9.13
C ILE A 84 -5.99 3.11 -9.84
N THR A 85 -6.85 2.78 -10.80
CA THR A 85 -6.67 1.64 -11.71
C THR A 85 -5.93 2.12 -12.94
N ALA A 86 -4.78 1.52 -13.22
CA ALA A 86 -3.93 1.84 -14.37
C ALA A 86 -3.77 0.60 -15.25
N CYS A 87 -4.62 0.48 -16.27
CA CYS A 87 -4.67 -0.72 -17.11
C CYS A 87 -3.45 -0.86 -18.04
N ASP A 88 -2.78 0.25 -18.38
CA ASP A 88 -1.53 0.27 -19.15
C ASP A 88 -0.38 -0.47 -18.44
N VAL A 89 -0.37 -0.44 -17.11
CA VAL A 89 0.64 -1.11 -16.27
C VAL A 89 0.07 -2.28 -15.48
N LYS A 90 -1.20 -2.65 -15.72
CA LYS A 90 -1.95 -3.71 -15.03
C LYS A 90 -1.89 -3.63 -13.50
N GLN A 91 -1.99 -2.43 -12.94
CA GLN A 91 -1.88 -2.20 -11.49
C GLN A 91 -3.06 -1.40 -10.97
N ASN A 92 -3.44 -1.68 -9.73
CA ASN A 92 -4.26 -0.83 -8.89
C ASN A 92 -3.36 -0.19 -7.82
N PHE A 93 -3.35 1.13 -7.75
CA PHE A 93 -2.73 1.88 -6.66
C PHE A 93 -3.82 2.24 -5.65
N ILE A 94 -3.67 1.78 -4.43
CA ILE A 94 -4.59 2.10 -3.34
C ILE A 94 -3.88 3.06 -2.40
N LEU A 95 -4.34 4.30 -2.35
CA LEU A 95 -3.72 5.43 -1.66
C LEU A 95 -4.43 5.72 -0.33
N SER A 96 -3.67 5.95 0.73
CA SER A 96 -4.15 6.50 1.99
C SER A 96 -3.56 7.90 2.18
N ASP A 97 -4.36 8.92 1.89
CA ASP A 97 -3.94 10.31 2.03
C ASP A 97 -3.57 10.69 3.47
N PRO A 98 -4.31 10.25 4.52
CA PRO A 98 -3.92 10.54 5.90
C PRO A 98 -2.59 9.90 6.31
N ASN A 99 -2.30 8.70 5.78
CA ASN A 99 -1.07 7.98 6.11
C ASN A 99 0.10 8.33 5.19
N ARG A 100 -0.15 9.06 4.08
CA ARG A 100 0.80 9.25 2.97
C ARG A 100 1.43 7.93 2.55
N THR A 101 0.61 6.89 2.44
CA THR A 101 1.04 5.57 2.01
C THR A 101 0.26 5.09 0.81
N PHE A 102 0.83 4.14 0.09
CA PHE A 102 0.14 3.45 -0.99
C PHE A 102 0.46 1.96 -1.00
N TYR A 103 -0.48 1.18 -1.52
CA TYR A 103 -0.32 -0.25 -1.75
C TYR A 103 -0.54 -0.52 -3.24
N ILE A 104 0.31 -1.36 -3.84
CA ILE A 104 0.15 -1.81 -5.23
C ILE A 104 -0.51 -3.19 -5.21
N ASP A 105 -1.72 -3.25 -5.77
CA ASP A 105 -2.42 -4.48 -6.11
C ASP A 105 -2.18 -4.79 -7.60
N TYR A 106 -1.58 -5.95 -7.87
CA TYR A 106 -1.20 -6.35 -9.23
C TYR A 106 -2.34 -7.14 -9.83
N LEU A 107 -2.83 -6.73 -11.00
CA LEU A 107 -3.95 -7.43 -11.65
C LEU A 107 -3.56 -8.82 -12.18
N ASP A 108 -2.26 -9.06 -12.33
CA ASP A 108 -1.68 -10.35 -12.74
C ASP A 108 -0.61 -10.79 -11.72
N PRO A 109 -0.76 -11.95 -11.06
CA PRO A 109 0.23 -12.45 -10.10
C PRO A 109 1.62 -12.68 -10.69
N ASP A 110 1.70 -12.94 -12.00
CA ASP A 110 2.97 -13.17 -12.70
C ASP A 110 3.76 -11.86 -12.89
N ASP A 111 3.09 -10.70 -12.80
CA ASP A 111 3.70 -9.38 -12.93
C ASP A 111 4.24 -8.84 -11.58
N ILE A 112 4.12 -9.61 -10.48
CA ILE A 112 4.62 -9.21 -9.15
C ILE A 112 6.16 -9.31 -9.09
N PRO A 113 6.89 -8.22 -8.76
CA PRO A 113 8.35 -8.24 -8.60
C PRO A 113 8.84 -9.22 -7.53
N ALA A 114 10.02 -9.83 -7.77
CA ALA A 114 10.59 -10.85 -6.88
C ALA A 114 10.82 -10.35 -5.44
N ASP A 115 11.22 -9.09 -5.26
CA ASP A 115 11.41 -8.46 -3.94
C ASP A 115 10.08 -8.26 -3.19
N LYS A 116 8.96 -8.16 -3.91
CA LYS A 116 7.60 -8.08 -3.34
C LYS A 116 7.05 -9.45 -3.01
N LEU A 117 7.36 -10.47 -3.82
CA LEU A 117 6.98 -11.86 -3.58
C LEU A 117 7.57 -12.44 -2.28
N THR A 118 8.73 -11.96 -1.84
CA THR A 118 9.35 -12.42 -0.56
C THR A 118 8.64 -11.89 0.69
N ARG A 119 7.95 -10.74 0.55
CA ARG A 119 7.22 -10.06 1.64
C ARG A 119 5.76 -10.49 1.73
N ARG A 120 5.17 -10.93 0.63
CA ARG A 120 3.83 -11.52 0.59
C ARG A 120 3.90 -12.96 1.08
N LYS A 121 3.20 -13.29 2.18
CA LYS A 121 3.05 -14.69 2.60
C LYS A 121 2.35 -15.46 1.47
N LYS A 122 3.04 -16.39 0.82
CA LYS A 122 2.42 -17.35 -0.11
C LYS A 122 1.47 -18.24 0.67
N VAL A 123 0.19 -17.88 0.68
CA VAL A 123 -0.87 -18.80 1.11
C VAL A 123 -1.25 -19.65 -0.12
N PRO A 124 -1.37 -20.99 0.00
CA PRO A 124 -1.78 -21.82 -1.12
C PRO A 124 -3.21 -21.50 -1.56
N ILE A 125 -3.41 -21.36 -2.86
CA ILE A 125 -4.73 -21.19 -3.47
C ILE A 125 -5.37 -22.58 -3.60
N VAL A 126 -6.50 -22.80 -2.93
CA VAL A 126 -7.32 -24.01 -3.05
C VAL A 126 -8.56 -23.65 -3.87
N ARG A 127 -8.94 -24.48 -4.86
CA ARG A 127 -10.20 -24.30 -5.58
C ARG A 127 -11.23 -25.35 -5.17
N LYS A 128 -12.37 -24.92 -4.62
CA LYS A 128 -13.48 -25.82 -4.24
C LYS A 128 -14.83 -25.20 -4.55
N GLY A 129 -15.77 -26.02 -5.02
CA GLY A 129 -17.09 -25.59 -5.42
C GLY A 129 -17.11 -24.59 -6.58
N THR A 130 -18.29 -24.01 -6.78
CA THR A 130 -18.59 -23.10 -7.88
C THR A 130 -19.35 -21.88 -7.36
N LEU A 131 -19.06 -20.73 -7.97
CA LEU A 131 -19.81 -19.50 -7.80
C LEU A 131 -20.44 -19.17 -9.14
N THR A 132 -21.76 -19.31 -9.21
CA THR A 132 -22.51 -19.01 -10.42
C THR A 132 -23.00 -17.57 -10.38
N ILE A 133 -22.59 -16.75 -11.34
CA ILE A 133 -23.10 -15.39 -11.54
C ILE A 133 -24.12 -15.42 -12.68
N ASP A 134 -25.28 -14.83 -12.43
CA ASP A 134 -26.33 -14.64 -13.41
C ASP A 134 -26.80 -13.19 -13.41
N ALA A 135 -26.43 -12.44 -14.44
CA ALA A 135 -26.70 -11.00 -14.56
C ALA A 135 -27.59 -10.72 -15.78
N PHE A 136 -28.72 -10.04 -15.57
CA PHE A 136 -29.69 -9.72 -16.62
C PHE A 136 -30.37 -8.37 -16.41
N VAL A 137 -30.86 -7.79 -17.51
CA VAL A 137 -31.48 -6.46 -17.57
C VAL A 137 -32.92 -6.58 -18.07
N GLU A 138 -33.83 -5.92 -17.35
CA GLU A 138 -35.19 -5.66 -17.79
C GLU A 138 -35.31 -4.18 -18.16
N ASP A 139 -35.69 -3.89 -19.41
CA ASP A 139 -35.90 -2.52 -19.90
C ASP A 139 -37.39 -2.17 -19.83
N SER A 140 -37.72 -1.09 -19.10
CA SER A 140 -39.10 -0.62 -18.97
C SER A 140 -39.65 0.08 -20.21
N GLY A 141 -38.80 0.37 -21.21
CA GLY A 141 -39.13 1.17 -22.38
C GLY A 141 -39.12 2.68 -22.13
N LYS A 142 -39.05 3.15 -20.88
CA LYS A 142 -38.97 4.59 -20.57
C LYS A 142 -37.62 5.15 -21.00
N ARG A 143 -37.65 6.36 -21.56
CA ARG A 143 -36.49 7.11 -22.07
C ARG A 143 -36.58 8.55 -21.59
N GLN A 144 -35.45 9.15 -21.25
CA GLN A 144 -35.35 10.60 -21.02
C GLN A 144 -33.92 11.08 -21.23
N THR A 145 -33.74 12.38 -21.43
CA THR A 145 -32.41 12.98 -21.51
C THR A 145 -31.95 13.44 -20.12
N MET A 146 -30.77 13.00 -19.68
CA MET A 146 -30.13 13.42 -18.43
C MET A 146 -28.67 13.76 -18.71
N PHE A 147 -28.18 14.91 -18.24
CA PHE A 147 -26.80 15.36 -18.52
C PHE A 147 -26.45 15.38 -20.03
N GLY A 148 -27.44 15.65 -20.90
CA GLY A 148 -27.27 15.60 -22.35
C GLY A 148 -27.15 14.20 -22.95
N LEU A 149 -27.32 13.14 -22.14
CA LEU A 149 -27.24 11.75 -22.55
C LEU A 149 -28.62 11.09 -22.56
N GLN A 150 -28.81 10.10 -23.44
CA GLN A 150 -30.04 9.31 -23.49
C GLN A 150 -30.05 8.25 -22.40
N ALA A 151 -30.86 8.47 -21.37
CA ALA A 151 -31.06 7.55 -20.26
C ALA A 151 -32.24 6.62 -20.50
N ARG A 152 -32.13 5.40 -19.97
CA ARG A 152 -33.17 4.35 -20.00
C ARG A 152 -33.49 3.93 -18.58
N TRP A 153 -34.77 3.74 -18.27
CA TRP A 153 -35.12 3.15 -16.98
C TRP A 153 -34.99 1.63 -17.07
N LEU A 154 -34.01 1.09 -16.37
CA LEU A 154 -33.67 -0.33 -16.37
C LEU A 154 -33.78 -0.89 -14.96
N LYS A 155 -34.08 -2.18 -14.89
CA LYS A 155 -33.91 -3.00 -13.70
C LYS A 155 -32.85 -4.05 -14.01
N PHE A 156 -31.70 -3.90 -13.38
CA PHE A 156 -30.58 -4.82 -13.50
C PHE A 156 -30.56 -5.73 -12.28
N THR A 157 -30.57 -7.04 -12.52
CA THR A 157 -30.53 -8.05 -11.46
C THR A 157 -29.25 -8.87 -11.63
N THR A 158 -28.50 -8.99 -10.54
CA THR A 158 -27.35 -9.90 -10.43
C THR A 158 -27.62 -10.91 -9.34
N GLU A 159 -27.58 -12.20 -9.67
CA GLU A 159 -27.73 -13.30 -8.72
C GLU A 159 -26.40 -14.07 -8.64
N MET A 160 -25.94 -14.33 -7.42
CA MET A 160 -24.72 -15.07 -7.13
C MET A 160 -25.09 -16.28 -6.28
N THR A 161 -24.92 -17.47 -6.85
CA THR A 161 -25.24 -18.75 -6.20
C THR A 161 -23.97 -19.53 -5.94
N SER A 162 -23.69 -19.84 -4.67
CA SER A 162 -22.55 -20.65 -4.24
C SER A 162 -22.96 -22.12 -4.13
N SER A 163 -22.14 -23.05 -4.58
CA SER A 163 -22.40 -24.48 -4.36
C SER A 163 -22.10 -24.89 -2.92
N ALA A 164 -22.71 -25.99 -2.45
CA ALA A 164 -22.56 -26.44 -1.06
C ALA A 164 -21.13 -26.82 -0.67
N ASP A 165 -20.30 -27.19 -1.64
CA ASP A 165 -18.87 -27.51 -1.48
C ASP A 165 -17.95 -26.30 -1.73
N SER A 166 -18.53 -25.12 -1.97
CA SER A 166 -17.79 -23.87 -2.12
C SER A 166 -17.20 -23.45 -0.79
N CYS A 167 -16.00 -22.87 -0.84
CA CYS A 167 -15.36 -22.28 0.33
C CYS A 167 -15.97 -20.95 0.76
N LEU A 168 -16.87 -20.40 -0.05
CA LEU A 168 -17.72 -19.29 0.38
C LEU A 168 -18.88 -19.88 1.18
N GLU A 169 -18.81 -19.81 2.51
CA GLU A 169 -19.94 -20.05 3.41
C GLU A 169 -21.05 -18.97 3.26
N THR A 170 -20.90 -18.06 2.30
CA THR A 170 -21.80 -16.95 2.08
C THR A 170 -23.12 -17.46 1.46
N PRO A 171 -24.29 -17.09 2.02
CA PRO A 171 -25.57 -17.43 1.43
C PRO A 171 -25.72 -16.82 0.03
N ASN A 172 -26.60 -17.39 -0.80
CA ASN A 172 -26.92 -16.84 -2.11
C ASN A 172 -27.23 -15.34 -2.03
N MET A 173 -26.58 -14.57 -2.90
CA MET A 173 -26.74 -13.12 -2.95
C MET A 173 -27.57 -12.74 -4.16
N LYS A 174 -28.45 -11.77 -4.00
CA LYS A 174 -29.17 -11.13 -5.10
C LYS A 174 -29.08 -9.63 -4.93
N MET A 175 -28.61 -8.95 -5.96
CA MET A 175 -28.55 -7.50 -6.03
C MET A 175 -29.47 -7.03 -7.14
N VAL A 176 -30.36 -6.09 -6.83
CA VAL A 176 -31.28 -5.47 -7.78
C VAL A 176 -30.98 -3.98 -7.82
N GLN A 177 -30.60 -3.48 -8.99
CA GLN A 177 -30.46 -2.06 -9.26
C GLN A 177 -31.60 -1.63 -10.16
N GLU A 178 -32.35 -0.62 -9.75
CA GLU A 178 -33.46 -0.09 -10.53
C GLU A 178 -33.38 1.43 -10.60
N GLY A 179 -33.40 1.97 -11.81
CA GLY A 179 -33.28 3.41 -12.00
C GLY A 179 -32.96 3.82 -13.44
N TRP A 180 -32.48 5.05 -13.60
CA TRP A 180 -32.05 5.61 -14.86
C TRP A 180 -30.59 5.27 -15.15
N PHE A 181 -30.35 4.59 -16.26
CA PHE A 181 -29.03 4.20 -16.72
C PHE A 181 -28.67 4.89 -18.03
N VAL A 182 -27.41 5.24 -18.18
CA VAL A 182 -26.82 5.67 -19.45
C VAL A 182 -25.72 4.72 -19.87
N HIS A 183 -25.58 4.51 -21.16
CA HIS A 183 -24.38 3.89 -21.69
C HIS A 183 -23.37 5.02 -21.93
N LEU A 184 -22.41 5.15 -21.02
CA LEU A 184 -21.23 5.93 -21.32
C LEU A 184 -20.38 5.06 -22.23
N TRP A 185 -20.19 5.48 -23.48
CA TRP A 185 -19.11 4.98 -24.32
C TRP A 185 -17.79 5.54 -23.78
N LEU A 186 -17.49 5.18 -22.54
CA LEU A 186 -16.14 5.19 -22.03
C LEU A 186 -15.51 4.02 -22.78
N GLU A 187 -14.81 4.30 -23.86
CA GLU A 187 -13.80 3.38 -24.42
C GLU A 187 -12.64 3.21 -23.41
N SER A 188 -12.94 3.14 -22.11
CA SER A 188 -12.04 2.48 -21.19
C SER A 188 -12.05 1.04 -21.65
N GLU A 189 -10.94 0.58 -22.19
CA GLU A 189 -10.51 -0.79 -22.02
C GLU A 189 -10.48 -1.03 -20.51
N SER A 190 -11.66 -1.25 -19.92
CA SER A 190 -11.80 -1.65 -18.54
C SER A 190 -10.93 -2.88 -18.44
N CYS A 191 -9.91 -2.82 -17.57
CA CYS A 191 -9.00 -3.92 -17.35
C CYS A 191 -9.82 -5.22 -17.37
N PRO A 192 -9.43 -6.27 -18.10
CA PRO A 192 -10.08 -7.56 -17.95
C PRO A 192 -9.77 -8.03 -16.53
N ILE A 193 -10.61 -7.64 -15.57
CA ILE A 193 -10.43 -7.91 -14.15
C ILE A 193 -10.52 -9.43 -14.00
N ARG A 194 -9.37 -10.07 -13.79
CA ARG A 194 -9.33 -11.29 -12.98
C ARG A 194 -8.91 -10.80 -11.60
N PRO A 195 -9.85 -10.59 -10.66
CA PRO A 195 -9.45 -10.39 -9.29
C PRO A 195 -8.93 -11.76 -8.85
N GLN A 196 -7.62 -11.97 -8.97
CA GLN A 196 -6.99 -13.06 -8.24
C GLN A 196 -6.67 -12.50 -6.86
N PRO A 197 -7.24 -13.08 -5.81
CA PRO A 197 -6.95 -12.65 -4.46
C PRO A 197 -5.46 -12.87 -4.17
N ASP A 198 -4.77 -11.77 -3.88
CA ASP A 198 -3.37 -11.71 -3.44
C ASP A 198 -3.14 -12.51 -2.15
N GLU A 199 -4.20 -12.67 -1.36
CA GLU A 199 -4.26 -13.54 -0.20
C GLU A 199 -4.69 -14.92 -0.67
N GLY A 200 -3.75 -15.87 -0.74
CA GLY A 200 -4.13 -17.26 -0.95
C GLY A 200 -5.17 -17.72 0.07
N GLY A 201 -5.86 -18.79 -0.26
CA GLY A 201 -7.11 -19.13 0.41
C GLY A 201 -7.95 -20.01 -0.50
N CYS A 202 -9.18 -20.26 -0.11
CA CYS A 202 -10.04 -21.13 -0.89
C CYS A 202 -11.05 -20.33 -1.74
N PHE A 203 -11.04 -20.56 -3.05
CA PHE A 203 -11.84 -19.83 -4.02
C PHE A 203 -12.70 -20.77 -4.88
N PRO A 204 -13.98 -20.43 -5.11
CA PRO A 204 -14.80 -21.21 -6.02
C PRO A 204 -14.43 -20.99 -7.47
N ARG A 205 -14.74 -21.98 -8.30
CA ARG A 205 -14.71 -21.81 -9.75
C ARG A 205 -15.86 -20.88 -10.18
N LEU A 206 -15.51 -19.76 -10.80
CA LEU A 206 -16.50 -18.85 -11.36
C LEU A 206 -17.20 -19.46 -12.59
N VAL A 207 -18.53 -19.42 -12.60
CA VAL A 207 -19.37 -19.82 -13.73
C VAL A 207 -20.31 -18.66 -14.05
N VAL A 208 -20.25 -18.13 -15.27
CA VAL A 208 -21.12 -17.03 -15.70
C VAL A 208 -22.25 -17.61 -16.55
N LYS A 209 -23.50 -17.51 -16.09
CA LYS A 209 -24.70 -17.93 -16.83
C LYS A 209 -25.14 -16.89 -17.86
N ARG A 210 -25.28 -15.65 -17.42
CA ARG A 210 -25.56 -14.47 -18.27
C ARG A 210 -24.70 -13.31 -17.81
N ALA A 211 -24.27 -12.49 -18.76
CA ALA A 211 -23.44 -11.31 -18.55
C ALA A 211 -24.07 -10.09 -19.23
N ALA A 212 -25.06 -9.47 -18.59
CA ALA A 212 -25.62 -8.22 -19.06
C ALA A 212 -24.90 -7.01 -18.43
N SER A 213 -24.73 -5.94 -19.21
CA SER A 213 -24.20 -4.66 -18.74
C SER A 213 -25.28 -3.57 -18.88
N PRO A 214 -25.79 -3.00 -17.78
CA PRO A 214 -26.82 -1.96 -17.85
C PRO A 214 -26.25 -0.57 -18.20
N GLY A 215 -24.93 -0.39 -18.15
CA GLY A 215 -24.26 0.91 -18.19
C GLY A 215 -24.14 1.53 -16.79
N PHE A 216 -24.03 2.85 -16.74
CA PHE A 216 -23.88 3.62 -15.50
C PHE A 216 -25.26 4.07 -15.00
N MET A 217 -25.58 3.72 -13.75
CA MET A 217 -26.80 4.20 -13.10
C MET A 217 -26.62 5.66 -12.70
N LEU A 218 -27.38 6.58 -13.28
CA LEU A 218 -27.38 8.00 -12.92
C LEU A 218 -28.17 8.27 -11.64
N THR A 219 -29.33 7.63 -11.50
CA THR A 219 -30.11 7.72 -10.27
C THR A 219 -30.98 6.49 -10.14
N GLY A 220 -31.13 5.98 -8.92
CA GLY A 220 -31.89 4.77 -8.70
C GLY A 220 -31.67 4.18 -7.31
N THR A 221 -32.14 2.96 -7.14
CA THR A 221 -32.04 2.22 -5.88
C THR A 221 -31.28 0.93 -6.14
N THR A 222 -30.30 0.63 -5.27
CA THR A 222 -29.64 -0.66 -5.20
C THR A 222 -30.14 -1.39 -3.97
N THR A 223 -30.71 -2.57 -4.16
CA THR A 223 -31.27 -3.40 -3.10
C THR A 223 -30.53 -4.74 -3.07
N SER A 224 -30.04 -5.12 -1.90
CA SER A 224 -29.27 -6.34 -1.69
C SER A 224 -30.05 -7.34 -0.84
N TYR A 225 -30.01 -8.60 -1.25
CA TYR A 225 -30.59 -9.73 -0.55
C TYR A 225 -29.51 -10.78 -0.31
N ILE A 226 -29.44 -11.33 0.89
CA ILE A 226 -28.54 -12.43 1.26
C ILE A 226 -29.40 -13.54 1.87
N GLY A 227 -29.29 -14.75 1.31
CA GLY A 227 -30.13 -15.88 1.72
C GLY A 227 -31.63 -15.60 1.53
N GLY A 228 -31.98 -14.79 0.52
CA GLY A 228 -33.35 -14.36 0.23
C GLY A 228 -33.91 -13.27 1.16
N LYS A 229 -33.17 -12.85 2.20
CA LYS A 229 -33.56 -11.77 3.11
C LYS A 229 -32.98 -10.45 2.64
N LEU A 230 -33.79 -9.38 2.68
CA LEU A 230 -33.33 -8.03 2.41
C LEU A 230 -32.27 -7.63 3.45
N THR A 231 -31.08 -7.26 2.99
CA THR A 231 -29.95 -6.85 3.85
C THR A 231 -29.61 -5.37 3.74
N GLY A 232 -30.03 -4.70 2.67
CA GLY A 232 -29.81 -3.27 2.52
C GLY A 232 -30.49 -2.69 1.29
N SER A 233 -30.73 -1.38 1.34
CA SER A 233 -31.19 -0.60 0.20
C SER A 233 -30.50 0.77 0.24
N ASN A 234 -29.85 1.14 -0.86
CA ASN A 234 -29.12 2.39 -1.01
C ASN A 234 -29.64 3.15 -2.22
N HIS A 235 -29.79 4.46 -2.09
CA HIS A 235 -30.07 5.36 -3.20
C HIS A 235 -28.75 5.82 -3.82
N VAL A 236 -28.75 5.94 -5.15
CA VAL A 236 -27.67 6.54 -5.93
C VAL A 236 -28.22 7.76 -6.63
N GLU A 237 -27.46 8.85 -6.62
CA GLU A 237 -27.78 10.09 -7.31
C GLU A 237 -26.52 10.73 -7.88
N THR A 238 -26.44 10.88 -9.20
CA THR A 238 -25.37 11.63 -9.87
C THR A 238 -25.56 13.12 -9.62
N VAL A 239 -24.55 13.75 -9.02
CA VAL A 239 -24.52 15.18 -8.72
C VAL A 239 -23.66 15.96 -9.71
N ASP A 240 -22.71 15.31 -10.37
CA ASP A 240 -21.87 15.89 -11.43
C ASP A 240 -21.57 14.82 -12.48
N LEU A 241 -21.72 15.17 -13.76
CA LEU A 241 -21.28 14.35 -14.88
C LEU A 241 -20.87 15.29 -16.01
N SER A 242 -19.59 15.29 -16.33
CA SER A 242 -19.03 16.18 -17.34
C SER A 242 -17.86 15.53 -18.09
N LYS A 243 -17.70 15.95 -19.35
CA LYS A 243 -16.42 15.82 -20.04
C LYS A 243 -15.49 16.87 -19.46
N ALA A 244 -14.30 16.47 -19.04
CA ALA A 244 -13.31 17.37 -18.48
C ALA A 244 -11.98 17.21 -19.23
N THR A 245 -11.05 18.14 -19.02
CA THR A 245 -9.64 17.88 -19.28
C THR A 245 -9.02 17.56 -17.93
N LEU A 246 -8.60 16.31 -17.73
CA LEU A 246 -8.09 15.88 -16.43
C LEU A 246 -6.57 15.99 -16.38
N ASP A 247 -6.04 16.49 -15.27
CA ASP A 247 -4.59 16.52 -15.04
C ASP A 247 -4.06 15.08 -14.96
N GLN A 248 -2.90 14.83 -15.59
CA GLN A 248 -2.23 13.54 -15.51
C GLN A 248 -1.84 13.19 -14.06
N ALA A 249 -1.50 14.20 -13.25
CA ALA A 249 -1.09 14.03 -11.85
C ALA A 249 -2.17 13.38 -10.97
N LEU A 250 -3.46 13.45 -11.37
CA LEU A 250 -4.54 12.75 -10.67
C LEU A 250 -4.35 11.22 -10.70
N PHE A 251 -3.69 10.71 -11.74
CA PHE A 251 -3.51 9.28 -11.98
C PHE A 251 -2.08 8.81 -11.65
N GLU A 252 -1.32 9.62 -10.92
CA GLU A 252 0.03 9.34 -10.46
C GLU A 252 0.07 9.25 -8.93
N ILE A 253 1.02 8.49 -8.42
CA ILE A 253 1.28 8.42 -6.99
C ILE A 253 1.99 9.72 -6.57
N PRO A 254 1.51 10.44 -5.54
CA PRO A 254 2.20 11.63 -5.08
C PRO A 254 3.61 11.32 -4.59
N LYS A 255 4.56 12.23 -4.83
CA LYS A 255 6.01 12.01 -4.59
C LYS A 255 6.37 11.80 -3.11
N ASP A 256 5.51 12.24 -2.20
CA ASP A 256 5.68 12.17 -0.75
C ASP A 256 4.98 10.95 -0.12
N TYR A 257 4.54 9.98 -0.93
CA TYR A 257 3.88 8.77 -0.46
C TYR A 257 4.85 7.59 -0.42
N TYR A 258 4.66 6.70 0.55
CA TYR A 258 5.49 5.52 0.77
C TYR A 258 4.73 4.22 0.50
N GLU A 259 5.37 3.28 -0.19
CA GLU A 259 4.76 1.98 -0.46
C GLU A 259 4.69 1.13 0.81
N VAL A 260 3.56 0.48 1.06
CA VAL A 260 3.37 -0.52 2.13
C VAL A 260 3.18 -1.91 1.53
N ASP A 261 3.45 -2.93 2.33
CA ASP A 261 3.50 -4.32 1.85
C ASP A 261 2.13 -5.01 1.83
N SER A 262 1.11 -4.45 2.48
CA SER A 262 -0.25 -5.00 2.51
C SER A 262 -1.34 -3.93 2.60
N PHE A 263 -2.55 -4.29 2.19
CA PHE A 263 -3.74 -3.47 2.41
C PHE A 263 -4.01 -3.25 3.90
N ALA A 264 -3.70 -4.22 4.76
CA ALA A 264 -3.81 -4.05 6.22
C ALA A 264 -2.87 -2.95 6.73
N ASP A 265 -1.62 -2.89 6.24
CA ASP A 265 -0.67 -1.82 6.58
C ASP A 265 -1.10 -0.45 6.05
N LEU A 266 -1.80 -0.43 4.91
CA LEU A 266 -2.38 0.78 4.33
C LEU A 266 -3.50 1.35 5.20
N MET A 267 -4.40 0.48 5.66
CA MET A 267 -5.61 0.82 6.42
C MET A 267 -5.35 0.98 7.92
N THR A 268 -4.26 0.42 8.44
CA THR A 268 -3.82 0.72 9.80
C THR A 268 -3.43 2.18 9.82
N ALA A 269 -4.22 3.00 10.52
CA ALA A 269 -3.84 4.38 10.81
C ALA A 269 -2.43 4.35 11.37
N ARG A 270 -1.44 4.76 10.57
CA ARG A 270 -0.11 5.04 11.07
C ARG A 270 -0.23 6.40 11.75
N ALA A 271 -0.95 6.41 12.87
CA ALA A 271 -0.55 7.27 13.95
C ALA A 271 0.94 6.97 14.14
N GLY A 272 1.76 7.97 13.85
CA GLY A 272 3.15 7.96 14.20
C GLY A 272 4.02 7.17 13.25
N VAL A 273 4.04 7.56 11.98
CA VAL A 273 5.23 7.33 11.17
C VAL A 273 5.68 8.70 10.67
N ASP A 274 6.94 9.06 10.90
CA ASP A 274 7.47 10.31 10.34
C ASP A 274 7.72 10.17 8.83
N ALA A 275 8.02 11.28 8.16
CA ALA A 275 8.33 11.32 6.72
C ALA A 275 9.58 10.51 6.32
N ALA A 276 10.24 9.81 7.25
CA ALA A 276 11.33 8.87 6.95
C ALA A 276 10.92 7.41 7.12
N GLY A 277 9.64 7.11 7.43
CA GLY A 277 9.15 5.74 7.57
C GLY A 277 9.35 5.14 8.96
N ASN A 278 9.72 5.92 9.98
CA ASN A 278 9.95 5.42 11.34
C ASN A 278 8.68 5.35 12.19
N THR A 279 8.38 4.17 12.77
CA THR A 279 7.26 3.94 13.71
C THR A 279 7.42 4.67 15.06
N ILE A 280 6.75 5.79 15.24
CA ILE A 280 6.50 6.49 16.51
C ILE A 280 5.44 5.72 17.32
N LEU A 281 5.88 5.11 18.42
CA LEU A 281 5.01 4.45 19.40
C LEU A 281 4.27 5.50 20.25
N TYR A 282 2.97 5.31 20.48
CA TYR A 282 2.14 6.20 21.32
C TYR A 282 2.01 5.63 22.72
N LYS A 283 2.05 6.51 23.72
CA LYS A 283 1.89 6.10 25.12
C LYS A 283 0.45 5.67 25.41
N ASP A 284 -0.52 6.44 24.91
CA ASP A 284 -1.95 6.32 25.22
C ASP A 284 -2.85 6.57 23.97
N GLY A 285 -2.34 6.29 22.77
CA GLY A 285 -3.08 6.48 21.50
C GLY A 285 -3.28 7.93 21.04
N THR A 286 -2.78 8.93 21.77
CA THR A 286 -2.99 10.36 21.46
C THR A 286 -1.72 11.22 21.47
N ARG A 287 -0.63 10.78 22.11
CA ARG A 287 0.66 11.48 22.12
C ARG A 287 1.85 10.54 21.81
N PRO A 288 2.82 10.95 20.99
CA PRO A 288 4.09 10.24 20.82
C PRO A 288 4.72 9.94 22.19
N ASP A 289 5.09 8.68 22.44
CA ASP A 289 5.88 8.34 23.63
C ASP A 289 7.34 8.69 23.37
N GLU A 290 7.67 9.96 23.56
CA GLU A 290 9.03 10.48 23.42
C GLU A 290 10.04 9.72 24.31
N LYS A 291 9.56 9.08 25.39
CA LYS A 291 10.37 8.24 26.28
C LYS A 291 10.75 6.87 25.70
N ARG A 292 10.21 6.50 24.54
CA ARG A 292 10.55 5.23 23.85
C ARG A 292 11.36 5.43 22.58
N ARG A 293 11.75 6.65 22.22
CA ARG A 293 12.57 6.93 21.04
C ARG A 293 14.05 6.77 21.37
N ILE A 294 14.71 5.87 20.66
CA ILE A 294 16.13 5.56 20.82
C ILE A 294 16.84 5.89 19.52
N ALA A 295 17.74 6.87 19.56
CA ALA A 295 18.59 7.15 18.41
C ALA A 295 19.69 6.09 18.30
N ILE A 296 20.00 5.69 17.07
CA ILE A 296 21.08 4.76 16.76
C ILE A 296 22.12 5.58 16.03
N ASP A 297 23.17 5.91 16.76
CA ASP A 297 24.21 6.83 16.36
C ASP A 297 25.47 6.09 15.88
N TYR A 298 26.38 6.87 15.30
CA TYR A 298 27.58 6.47 14.56
C TYR A 298 28.36 5.28 15.09
N PHE A 299 28.91 4.54 14.13
CA PHE A 299 30.05 3.66 14.35
C PHE A 299 31.32 4.48 14.38
N SER A 300 32.03 4.46 15.51
CA SER A 300 33.33 5.12 15.67
C SER A 300 34.49 4.11 15.69
N GLY A 301 35.73 4.60 15.58
CA GLY A 301 36.92 3.74 15.50
C GLY A 301 37.13 3.14 14.12
N SER A 302 37.44 1.84 14.04
CA SER A 302 37.80 1.16 12.77
C SER A 302 36.61 0.81 11.87
N ALA A 303 35.58 1.66 11.84
CA ALA A 303 34.29 1.40 11.21
C ALA A 303 34.22 1.61 9.70
N SER A 304 35.24 2.22 9.08
CA SER A 304 35.19 2.67 7.67
C SER A 304 35.16 1.53 6.65
N LYS A 305 35.49 0.30 7.05
CA LYS A 305 35.49 -0.88 6.18
C LYS A 305 34.26 -1.79 6.37
N LEU A 306 33.31 -1.35 7.18
CA LEU A 306 32.09 -2.11 7.48
C LEU A 306 30.88 -1.52 6.77
N ASP A 307 29.90 -2.38 6.54
CA ASP A 307 28.55 -1.96 6.16
C ASP A 307 27.83 -1.38 7.39
N GLN A 308 28.05 -0.08 7.62
CA GLN A 308 27.47 0.62 8.76
C GLN A 308 25.95 0.73 8.66
N GLU A 309 25.38 0.76 7.45
CA GLU A 309 23.93 0.85 7.28
C GLU A 309 23.26 -0.46 7.71
N SER A 310 23.79 -1.61 7.28
CA SER A 310 23.32 -2.93 7.72
C SER A 310 23.43 -3.09 9.25
N LEU A 311 24.51 -2.58 9.85
CA LEU A 311 24.70 -2.64 11.30
C LEU A 311 23.75 -1.70 12.07
N ARG A 312 23.48 -0.49 11.55
CA ARG A 312 22.51 0.44 12.15
C ARG A 312 21.09 -0.15 12.10
N ASN A 313 20.71 -0.73 10.96
CA ASN A 313 19.41 -1.39 10.80
C ASN A 313 19.28 -2.59 11.74
N PHE A 314 20.34 -3.38 11.89
CA PHE A 314 20.36 -4.50 12.82
C PHE A 314 20.13 -4.08 14.28
N ILE A 315 20.79 -3.02 14.74
CA ILE A 315 20.55 -2.46 16.09
C ILE A 315 19.11 -1.95 16.21
N ALA A 316 18.58 -1.31 15.16
CA ALA A 316 17.22 -0.80 15.15
C ALA A 316 16.19 -1.91 15.34
N ASP A 317 16.40 -3.04 14.68
CA ASP A 317 15.52 -4.20 14.82
C ASP A 317 15.58 -4.81 16.22
N LYS A 318 16.78 -4.86 16.84
CA LYS A 318 16.92 -5.32 18.23
C LYS A 318 16.18 -4.40 19.21
N VAL A 319 16.32 -3.08 19.05
CA VAL A 319 15.61 -2.09 19.85
C VAL A 319 14.09 -2.20 19.67
N ARG A 320 13.62 -2.40 18.43
CA ARG A 320 12.20 -2.64 18.12
C ARG A 320 11.67 -3.92 18.74
N SER A 321 12.43 -5.01 18.68
CA SER A 321 12.04 -6.29 19.27
C SER A 321 11.85 -6.21 20.79
N ALA A 322 12.50 -5.25 21.45
CA ALA A 322 12.37 -4.97 22.87
C ALA A 322 11.28 -3.93 23.22
N GLY A 323 10.48 -3.48 22.24
CA GLY A 323 9.34 -2.58 22.47
C GLY A 323 9.66 -1.09 22.45
N TYR A 324 10.81 -0.70 21.88
CA TYR A 324 11.24 0.70 21.72
C TYR A 324 11.27 1.12 20.23
N ASN A 325 11.29 2.43 19.95
CA ASN A 325 11.45 2.96 18.61
C ASN A 325 12.93 3.22 18.32
N GLY A 326 13.58 2.31 17.58
CA GLY A 326 14.93 2.51 17.04
C GLY A 326 14.92 3.40 15.79
N THR A 327 15.48 4.60 15.91
CA THR A 327 15.63 5.57 14.81
C THR A 327 17.10 5.65 14.40
N VAL A 328 17.42 5.33 13.15
CA VAL A 328 18.77 5.54 12.61
C VAL A 328 18.94 7.02 12.30
N ILE A 329 19.95 7.66 12.89
CA ILE A 329 20.25 9.07 12.62
C ILE A 329 21.38 9.21 11.60
N GLY A 330 21.25 10.21 10.73
CA GLY A 330 22.24 10.54 9.71
C GLY A 330 23.35 11.42 10.29
N SER A 331 23.03 12.20 11.33
CA SER A 331 24.03 12.98 12.03
C SER A 331 23.77 13.33 13.49
N ALA A 332 24.84 13.73 14.20
CA ALA A 332 24.74 14.28 15.55
C ALA A 332 23.92 15.59 15.61
N ALA A 333 23.65 16.26 14.47
CA ALA A 333 22.72 17.38 14.42
C ALA A 333 21.27 16.91 14.61
N ASP A 334 20.94 15.69 14.18
CA ASP A 334 19.60 15.10 14.27
C ASP A 334 19.21 14.85 15.74
N LEU A 335 20.20 14.66 16.62
CA LEU A 335 20.00 14.57 18.07
C LEU A 335 19.51 15.88 18.71
N LYS A 336 19.79 17.03 18.09
CA LYS A 336 19.34 18.33 18.61
C LYS A 336 17.90 18.66 18.24
N THR A 337 17.43 18.10 17.11
CA THR A 337 16.09 18.33 16.58
C THR A 337 15.12 17.20 16.93
N GLY A 338 15.62 16.01 17.27
CA GLY A 338 14.81 14.86 17.66
C GLY A 338 14.68 14.72 19.18
N THR A 339 13.47 14.42 19.65
CA THR A 339 13.24 14.02 21.05
C THR A 339 13.59 12.54 21.21
N PHE A 340 14.76 12.24 21.78
CA PHE A 340 15.22 10.87 22.07
C PHE A 340 15.41 10.68 23.58
N ALA A 341 14.97 9.54 24.11
CA ALA A 341 15.19 9.16 25.51
C ALA A 341 16.65 8.75 25.75
N ASN A 342 17.20 8.00 24.79
CA ASN A 342 18.56 7.50 24.82
C ASN A 342 19.16 7.43 23.41
N VAL A 343 20.48 7.33 23.36
CA VAL A 343 21.26 7.15 22.13
C VAL A 343 22.13 5.91 22.28
N ILE A 344 22.15 5.04 21.28
CA ILE A 344 23.05 3.88 21.22
C ILE A 344 24.19 4.20 20.26
N GLY A 345 25.42 4.19 20.76
CA GLY A 345 26.63 4.31 19.94
C GLY A 345 27.46 3.03 20.00
N VAL A 346 28.14 2.70 18.90
CA VAL A 346 29.05 1.56 18.83
C VAL A 346 30.45 2.03 18.49
N GLU A 347 31.40 1.74 19.36
CA GLU A 347 32.82 1.97 19.10
C GLU A 347 33.49 0.66 18.70
N ILE A 348 34.14 0.66 17.54
CA ILE A 348 34.88 -0.51 17.06
C ILE A 348 36.35 -0.33 17.39
N LYS A 349 36.79 -1.04 18.44
CA LYS A 349 38.18 -1.04 18.91
C LYS A 349 39.08 -1.80 17.96
N LYS A 350 38.61 -2.94 17.46
CA LYS A 350 39.43 -3.83 16.63
C LYS A 350 38.57 -4.67 15.69
N ILE A 351 39.05 -4.82 14.47
CA ILE A 351 38.53 -5.79 13.50
C ILE A 351 39.73 -6.54 12.96
N LYS A 352 39.64 -7.87 12.95
CA LYS A 352 40.62 -8.73 12.30
C LYS A 352 39.88 -9.67 11.39
N GLU A 353 40.24 -9.67 10.12
CA GLU A 353 39.76 -10.65 9.15
C GLU A 353 40.96 -11.49 8.72
N SER A 354 40.90 -12.79 9.02
CA SER A 354 41.88 -13.72 8.52
C SER A 354 41.44 -14.17 7.13
N GLY A 355 42.06 -13.60 6.09
CA GLY A 355 41.86 -14.09 4.73
C GLY A 355 42.18 -15.59 4.70
N ALA A 356 41.22 -16.40 4.27
CA ALA A 356 41.49 -17.78 3.89
C ALA A 356 42.64 -17.71 2.87
N SER A 357 43.80 -18.22 3.28
CA SER A 357 45.09 -18.29 2.59
C SER A 357 45.16 -17.63 1.22
N LYS A 358 46.08 -16.65 1.05
CA LYS A 358 46.59 -16.25 -0.27
C LYS A 358 46.82 -17.50 -1.13
N VAL A 359 45.90 -17.83 -2.03
CA VAL A 359 46.15 -18.76 -3.13
C VAL A 359 46.95 -17.95 -4.15
N GLY A 360 48.24 -17.80 -3.84
CA GLY A 360 49.25 -17.57 -4.87
C GLY A 360 49.41 -18.88 -5.63
N GLY A 361 49.15 -18.85 -6.93
CA GLY A 361 49.33 -20.02 -7.79
C GLY A 361 48.32 -20.07 -8.92
N LEU A 362 48.75 -19.57 -10.06
CA LEU A 362 48.26 -19.95 -11.38
C LEU A 362 47.94 -21.47 -11.39
N PHE A 363 46.73 -21.85 -11.80
CA PHE A 363 46.20 -23.23 -11.92
C PHE A 363 45.62 -23.88 -10.65
N GLY A 364 44.27 -23.90 -10.56
CA GLY A 364 43.54 -24.67 -9.55
C GLY A 364 42.04 -24.73 -9.82
N LYS A 365 41.65 -25.42 -10.90
CA LYS A 365 40.26 -25.75 -11.21
C LYS A 365 39.77 -26.77 -10.17
N VAL A 366 38.85 -26.37 -9.27
CA VAL A 366 38.12 -27.31 -8.39
C VAL A 366 36.63 -27.04 -8.50
N THR A 367 35.96 -27.95 -9.19
CA THR A 367 34.53 -28.22 -9.14
C THR A 367 34.21 -28.88 -7.80
N GLY A 368 33.34 -28.29 -6.98
CA GLY A 368 32.90 -28.93 -5.73
C GLY A 368 32.09 -28.00 -4.84
N SER A 369 30.86 -28.43 -4.55
CA SER A 369 29.84 -27.76 -3.76
C SER A 369 30.18 -27.73 -2.27
N ASP A 370 31.06 -26.84 -1.85
CA ASP A 370 31.28 -26.49 -0.43
C ASP A 370 31.76 -25.04 -0.29
N ALA A 371 30.89 -24.09 -0.68
CA ALA A 371 31.19 -22.66 -0.58
C ALA A 371 31.12 -22.11 0.87
N LEU A 372 30.65 -22.91 1.84
CA LEU A 372 30.52 -22.51 3.25
C LEU A 372 31.75 -22.86 4.10
N ALA A 373 32.64 -23.75 3.62
CA ALA A 373 33.78 -24.25 4.40
C ALA A 373 35.09 -23.42 4.24
N LYS A 374 35.06 -22.33 3.46
CA LYS A 374 36.23 -21.45 3.24
C LYS A 374 36.00 -19.97 3.62
N ALA A 375 34.97 -19.68 4.42
CA ALA A 375 34.86 -18.35 5.02
C ALA A 375 36.00 -18.16 6.02
N GLY A 376 36.79 -17.09 5.86
CA GLY A 376 37.82 -16.72 6.83
C GLY A 376 37.22 -16.52 8.23
N LYS A 377 38.07 -16.61 9.26
CA LYS A 377 37.64 -16.23 10.62
C LYS A 377 37.75 -14.72 10.77
N SER A 378 36.69 -14.12 11.31
CA SER A 378 36.62 -12.69 11.59
C SER A 378 36.44 -12.47 13.08
N GLN A 379 37.20 -11.55 13.65
CA GLN A 379 37.14 -11.14 15.04
C GLN A 379 36.78 -9.67 15.13
N ALA A 380 35.83 -9.33 15.99
CA ALA A 380 35.45 -7.97 16.32
C ALA A 380 35.57 -7.72 17.83
N GLU A 381 36.22 -6.63 18.19
CA GLU A 381 36.24 -6.07 19.54
C GLU A 381 35.54 -4.72 19.50
N ILE A 382 34.42 -4.62 20.22
CA ILE A 382 33.55 -3.44 20.22
C ILE A 382 33.21 -3.00 21.64
N VAL A 383 32.75 -1.76 21.77
CA VAL A 383 32.07 -1.25 22.96
C VAL A 383 30.75 -0.64 22.53
N VAL A 384 29.64 -1.19 23.02
CA VAL A 384 28.32 -0.60 22.82
C VAL A 384 28.03 0.30 24.03
N THR A 385 27.69 1.55 23.75
CA THR A 385 27.41 2.56 24.78
C THR A 385 25.99 3.07 24.63
N LEU A 386 25.25 3.04 25.74
CA LEU A 386 23.96 3.69 25.89
C LEU A 386 24.20 5.06 26.53
N TYR A 387 23.87 6.11 25.82
CA TYR A 387 23.89 7.49 26.31
C TYR A 387 22.47 7.94 26.67
N ALA A 388 22.36 9.00 27.47
CA ALA A 388 21.12 9.75 27.63
C ALA A 388 20.76 10.46 26.31
N GLY A 389 19.55 11.02 26.22
CA GLY A 389 19.07 11.73 25.03
C GLY A 389 19.98 12.87 24.52
N ASP A 390 20.89 13.37 25.36
CA ASP A 390 21.89 14.37 24.98
C ASP A 390 23.04 13.82 24.11
N GLY A 391 23.11 12.50 23.91
CA GLY A 391 24.17 11.81 23.16
C GLY A 391 25.56 11.90 23.79
N LYS A 392 25.67 12.34 25.05
CA LYS A 392 26.96 12.60 25.73
C LYS A 392 27.06 11.92 27.08
N THR A 393 25.98 11.93 27.85
CA THR A 393 25.98 11.37 29.20
C THR A 393 25.86 9.86 29.12
N VAL A 394 26.90 9.12 29.53
CA VAL A 394 26.90 7.66 29.51
C VAL A 394 25.97 7.12 30.59
N VAL A 395 24.95 6.35 30.17
CA VAL A 395 24.02 5.62 31.04
C VAL A 395 24.57 4.22 31.35
N ALA A 396 25.06 3.54 30.32
CA ALA A 396 25.67 2.22 30.44
C ALA A 396 26.62 1.94 29.28
N ARG A 397 27.60 1.05 29.49
CA ARG A 397 28.49 0.57 28.44
C ARG A 397 28.80 -0.91 28.64
N SER A 398 28.91 -1.64 27.55
CA SER A 398 29.24 -3.07 27.56
C SER A 398 30.24 -3.38 26.44
N PRO A 399 31.45 -3.86 26.76
CA PRO A 399 32.39 -4.34 25.76
C PRO A 399 32.04 -5.76 25.30
N ALA A 400 32.37 -6.09 24.06
CA ALA A 400 32.25 -7.44 23.51
C ALA A 400 33.46 -7.77 22.62
N ASN A 401 33.88 -9.02 22.64
CA ASN A 401 34.94 -9.55 21.78
C ASN A 401 34.51 -10.92 21.28
N VAL A 402 34.23 -11.01 19.98
CA VAL A 402 33.67 -12.21 19.36
C VAL A 402 34.46 -12.58 18.12
N GLU A 403 34.74 -13.87 17.96
CA GLU A 403 35.28 -14.49 16.75
C GLU A 403 34.20 -15.36 16.12
N VAL A 404 33.93 -15.16 14.83
CA VAL A 404 32.97 -15.95 14.05
C VAL A 404 33.59 -16.39 12.72
N SER A 405 33.06 -17.48 12.16
CA SER A 405 33.28 -17.82 10.75
C SER A 405 32.40 -16.90 9.89
N GLY A 406 32.98 -16.11 8.99
CA GLY A 406 32.22 -15.16 8.19
C GLY A 406 32.92 -13.81 8.01
N SER A 407 32.14 -12.80 7.62
CA SER A 407 32.67 -11.45 7.36
C SER A 407 32.96 -10.68 8.66
N SER A 408 33.76 -9.62 8.55
CA SER A 408 33.94 -8.65 9.63
C SER A 408 32.63 -8.03 10.13
N THR A 409 31.63 -7.87 9.26
CA THR A 409 30.29 -7.38 9.63
C THR A 409 29.54 -8.40 10.49
N ASP A 410 29.66 -9.70 10.20
CA ASP A 410 29.02 -10.76 10.98
C ASP A 410 29.60 -10.85 12.39
N ALA A 411 30.93 -10.67 12.52
CA ALA A 411 31.60 -10.62 13.81
C ALA A 411 31.10 -9.44 14.67
N VAL A 412 30.87 -8.28 14.06
CA VAL A 412 30.31 -7.10 14.75
C VAL A 412 28.85 -7.31 15.13
N LYS A 413 28.01 -7.91 14.27
CA LYS A 413 26.62 -8.27 14.62
C LYS A 413 26.56 -9.22 15.81
N ALA A 414 27.39 -10.27 15.80
CA ALA A 414 27.47 -11.23 16.89
C ALA A 414 27.94 -10.57 18.20
N ALA A 415 28.91 -9.66 18.13
CA ALA A 415 29.39 -8.90 19.29
C ALA A 415 28.32 -7.93 19.82
N ILE A 416 27.51 -7.29 18.96
CA ILE A 416 26.36 -6.47 19.36
C ILE A 416 25.32 -7.35 20.07
N ASP A 417 24.97 -8.50 19.51
CA ASP A 417 23.98 -9.42 20.08
C ASP A 417 24.32 -9.88 21.49
N GLN A 418 25.60 -10.11 21.77
CA GLN A 418 26.06 -10.52 23.10
C GLN A 418 25.72 -9.48 24.19
N VAL A 419 25.63 -8.18 23.85
CA VAL A 419 25.57 -7.11 24.85
C VAL A 419 24.33 -6.23 24.77
N ILE A 420 23.67 -6.14 23.62
CA ILE A 420 22.62 -5.14 23.36
C ILE A 420 21.40 -5.33 24.26
N GLU A 421 20.98 -6.57 24.53
CA GLU A 421 19.82 -6.85 25.40
C GLU A 421 20.04 -6.32 26.82
N SER A 422 21.24 -6.53 27.36
CA SER A 422 21.61 -6.05 28.70
C SER A 422 21.60 -4.51 28.80
N LEU A 423 21.89 -3.82 27.69
CA LEU A 423 21.87 -2.36 27.63
C LEU A 423 20.45 -1.82 27.48
N ILE A 424 19.62 -2.48 26.68
CA ILE A 424 18.22 -2.10 26.47
C ILE A 424 17.42 -2.12 27.78
N THR A 425 17.72 -3.04 28.71
CA THR A 425 17.08 -3.06 30.05
C THR A 425 17.38 -1.83 30.92
N LYS A 426 18.36 -1.00 30.52
CA LYS A 426 18.79 0.21 31.25
C LYS A 426 18.28 1.52 30.63
N ILE A 427 17.46 1.44 29.59
CA ILE A 427 16.76 2.58 28.99
C ILE A 427 15.79 3.17 30.03
N LYS A 428 15.67 4.51 30.08
CA LYS A 428 14.92 5.23 31.11
C LYS A 428 13.75 6.03 30.56
#